data_AF-A0A947LXU7-F1
#
_entry.id   AF-A0A947LXU7-F1
#
_cell.length_a   1.000
_cell.length_b   1.000
_cell.length_c   1.000
_cell.angle_alpha   90.00
_cell.angle_beta   90.00
_cell.angle_gamma   90.00
#
_symmetry.space_group_name_H-M   'P 1'
#
loop_
_entity.id
_entity.type
_entity.pdbx_description
1 polymer ?
#
loop_
_entity_poly.entity_id
_entity_poly.type
_entity_poly.pdbx_seq_one_letter_code
_entity_poly.pdbx_strand_id
1 'polypeptide(L)'
;MTTTHLLYLHGFRSSPQSAKARQMAAYVAPHHPELTFWCPQLPPSPQEAMALVMQGVARWPHPSMAVVGSSLGGFYASWVAHQTRCPSVMLNPAVHPARDLERYIGEQTTWQNPTERFFFLPEYIGELQALGTHGQHPAAPEMVILAKGDEVLDWREMAGRYP
;
A
#
# COMPACT_ATOMS: atom_id res chain seq x y z
N MET A 1 10.29 -10.42 17.29
CA MET A 1 9.49 -9.53 18.14
C MET A 1 8.03 -9.68 17.74
N THR A 2 7.09 -9.57 18.66
CA THR A 2 5.64 -9.63 18.36
C THR A 2 5.19 -8.32 17.73
N THR A 3 4.39 -8.37 16.66
CA THR A 3 3.79 -7.18 16.05
C THR A 3 2.75 -6.57 17.00
N THR A 4 2.89 -5.29 17.30
CA THR A 4 1.97 -4.51 18.16
C THR A 4 1.18 -3.46 17.37
N HIS A 5 1.67 -3.07 16.19
CA HIS A 5 1.03 -2.08 15.33
C HIS A 5 0.97 -2.60 13.88
N LEU A 6 -0.19 -2.48 13.25
CA LEU A 6 -0.41 -2.92 11.86
C LEU A 6 -0.97 -1.77 11.03
N LEU A 7 -0.19 -1.34 10.05
CA LEU A 7 -0.62 -0.39 9.03
C LEU A 7 -1.17 -1.15 7.81
N TYR A 8 -2.37 -0.83 7.35
CA TYR A 8 -2.91 -1.33 6.09
C TYR A 8 -3.04 -0.20 5.06
N LEU A 9 -2.44 -0.39 3.88
CA LEU A 9 -2.46 0.55 2.75
C LEU A 9 -3.32 0.01 1.60
N HIS A 10 -4.36 0.76 1.24
CA HIS A 10 -5.25 0.42 0.14
C HIS A 10 -4.69 0.82 -1.23
N GLY A 11 -5.28 0.28 -2.30
CA GLY A 11 -4.88 0.57 -3.68
C GLY A 11 -5.44 1.88 -4.24
N PHE A 12 -5.13 2.14 -5.52
CA PHE A 12 -5.65 3.27 -6.29
C PHE A 12 -7.18 3.27 -6.36
N ARG A 13 -7.80 4.45 -6.30
CA ARG A 13 -9.27 4.66 -6.28
C ARG A 13 -10.00 3.91 -5.14
N SER A 14 -9.27 3.43 -4.14
CA SER A 14 -9.81 2.67 -3.02
C SER A 14 -9.85 3.51 -1.74
N SER A 15 -10.31 2.90 -0.65
CA SER A 15 -10.43 3.52 0.67
C SER A 15 -10.29 2.48 1.79
N PRO A 16 -10.28 2.91 3.07
CA PRO A 16 -10.40 2.01 4.22
C PRO A 16 -11.67 1.14 4.20
N GLN A 17 -12.67 1.49 3.37
CA GLN A 17 -13.90 0.72 3.20
C GLN A 17 -13.78 -0.41 2.18
N SER A 18 -12.61 -0.61 1.55
CA SER A 18 -12.40 -1.73 0.63
C SER A 18 -12.64 -3.09 1.30
N ALA A 19 -13.09 -4.08 0.53
CA ALA A 19 -13.38 -5.42 1.04
C ALA A 19 -12.21 -6.02 1.83
N LYS A 20 -10.98 -5.93 1.28
CA LYS A 20 -9.76 -6.44 1.92
C LYS A 20 -9.42 -5.70 3.23
N ALA A 21 -9.52 -4.37 3.25
CA ALA A 21 -9.26 -3.59 4.46
C ALA A 21 -10.29 -3.91 5.56
N ARG A 22 -11.57 -4.02 5.20
CA ARG A 22 -12.65 -4.40 6.13
C ARG A 22 -12.50 -5.83 6.64
N GLN A 23 -12.15 -6.78 5.78
CA GLN A 23 -11.88 -8.17 6.17
C GLN A 23 -10.69 -8.25 7.14
N MET A 24 -9.60 -7.54 6.85
CA MET A 24 -8.44 -7.46 7.74
C MET A 24 -8.83 -6.87 9.10
N ALA A 25 -9.51 -5.72 9.12
CA ALA A 25 -9.96 -5.08 10.36
C ALA A 25 -10.89 -5.99 11.18
N ALA A 26 -11.85 -6.65 10.52
CA ALA A 26 -12.79 -7.58 11.14
C ALA A 26 -12.11 -8.85 11.68
N TYR A 27 -11.00 -9.27 11.08
CA TYR A 27 -10.19 -10.38 11.58
C TYR A 27 -9.32 -9.95 12.76
N VAL A 28 -8.64 -8.80 12.66
CA VAL A 28 -7.72 -8.29 13.68
C VAL A 28 -8.45 -7.98 14.99
N ALA A 29 -9.60 -7.31 14.94
CA ALA A 29 -10.30 -6.85 16.14
C ALA A 29 -10.59 -7.97 17.18
N PRO A 30 -11.15 -9.14 16.82
CA PRO A 30 -11.38 -10.21 17.79
C PRO A 30 -10.16 -11.10 18.07
N HIS A 31 -9.22 -11.27 17.13
CA HIS A 31 -8.10 -12.21 17.29
C HIS A 31 -6.83 -11.57 17.87
N HIS A 32 -6.68 -10.25 17.72
CA HIS A 32 -5.52 -9.47 18.14
C HIS A 32 -5.97 -8.13 18.77
N PRO A 33 -6.72 -8.15 19.88
CA PRO A 33 -7.32 -6.95 20.47
C PRO A 33 -6.29 -5.91 20.96
N GLU A 34 -5.08 -6.34 21.31
CA GLU A 34 -3.97 -5.48 21.72
C GLU A 34 -3.22 -4.85 20.55
N LEU A 35 -3.55 -5.22 19.30
CA LEU A 35 -2.89 -4.71 18.12
C LEU A 35 -3.51 -3.37 17.69
N THR A 36 -2.68 -2.33 17.61
CA THR A 36 -3.08 -1.05 17.03
C THR A 36 -3.19 -1.20 15.52
N PHE A 37 -4.43 -1.32 15.02
CA PHE A 37 -4.70 -1.36 13.59
C PHE A 37 -4.99 0.04 13.03
N TRP A 38 -4.33 0.40 11.94
CA TRP A 38 -4.59 1.66 11.25
C TRP A 38 -4.67 1.46 9.73
N CYS A 39 -5.75 1.94 9.14
CA CYS A 39 -5.94 2.01 7.70
C CYS A 39 -6.40 3.42 7.34
N PRO A 40 -5.48 4.36 7.04
CA PRO A 40 -5.86 5.72 6.67
C PRO A 40 -6.47 5.78 5.27
N GLN A 41 -7.33 6.77 5.06
CA GLN A 41 -7.66 7.20 3.70
C GLN A 41 -6.43 7.91 3.12
N LEU A 42 -5.93 7.40 2.00
CA LEU A 42 -4.81 8.01 1.30
C LEU A 42 -5.30 9.08 0.32
N PRO A 43 -4.66 10.27 0.28
CA PRO A 43 -4.90 11.26 -0.76
C PRO A 43 -4.41 10.77 -2.14
N PRO A 44 -4.86 11.40 -3.24
CA PRO A 44 -4.44 11.01 -4.58
C PRO A 44 -2.94 11.17 -4.87
N SER A 45 -2.31 12.20 -4.32
CA SER A 45 -0.86 12.43 -4.45
C SER A 45 -0.08 11.34 -3.71
N PRO A 46 0.80 10.58 -4.40
CA PRO A 46 1.71 9.64 -3.76
C PRO A 46 2.60 10.27 -2.69
N GLN A 47 3.13 11.47 -2.94
CA GLN A 47 3.98 12.17 -1.98
C GLN A 47 3.19 12.57 -0.73
N GLU A 48 2.02 13.19 -0.89
CA GLU A 48 1.16 13.54 0.24
C GLU A 48 0.69 12.30 1.01
N ALA A 49 0.38 11.21 0.31
CA ALA A 49 -0.02 9.95 0.93
C ALA A 49 1.10 9.39 1.82
N MET A 50 2.34 9.37 1.32
CA MET A 50 3.47 8.89 2.12
C MET A 50 3.85 9.86 3.24
N ALA A 51 3.71 11.18 3.04
CA ALA A 51 3.87 12.15 4.11
C ALA A 51 2.86 11.93 5.25
N LEU A 52 1.57 11.72 4.92
CA LEU A 52 0.51 11.41 5.88
C LEU A 52 0.82 10.11 6.64
N VAL A 53 1.23 9.05 5.92
CA VAL A 53 1.56 7.76 6.54
C VAL A 53 2.74 7.90 7.49
N MET A 54 3.85 8.52 7.05
CA MET A 54 5.05 8.68 7.87
C MET A 54 4.78 9.56 9.10
N GLN A 55 3.95 10.59 8.97
CA GLN A 55 3.52 11.39 10.11
C GLN A 55 2.70 10.57 11.11
N GLY A 56 1.75 9.75 10.64
CA GLY A 56 0.89 8.96 11.51
C GLY A 56 1.63 7.82 12.23
N VAL A 57 2.64 7.21 11.59
CA VAL A 57 3.49 6.18 12.23
C VAL A 57 4.72 6.74 12.93
N ALA A 58 4.90 8.07 13.01
CA ALA A 58 6.11 8.69 13.56
C ALA A 58 6.38 8.29 15.02
N ARG A 59 5.32 8.04 15.81
CA ARG A 59 5.40 7.63 17.22
C ARG A 59 5.25 6.12 17.42
N TRP A 60 5.08 5.35 16.35
CA TRP A 60 4.94 3.90 16.46
C TRP A 60 6.28 3.25 16.78
N PRO A 61 6.29 2.14 17.53
CA PRO A 61 7.49 1.36 17.77
C PRO A 61 7.86 0.56 16.50
N HIS A 62 8.64 1.15 15.60
CA HIS A 62 9.01 0.57 14.29
C HIS A 62 9.51 -0.88 14.34
N PRO A 63 10.34 -1.31 15.32
CA PRO A 63 10.78 -2.72 15.41
C PRO A 63 9.64 -3.72 15.68
N SER A 64 8.48 -3.24 16.13
CA SER A 64 7.28 -4.04 16.43
C SER A 64 6.06 -3.62 15.60
N MET A 65 6.23 -2.78 14.59
CA MET A 65 5.16 -2.52 13.61
C MET A 65 5.27 -3.48 12.42
N ALA A 66 4.22 -3.59 11.64
CA ALA A 66 4.24 -4.21 10.32
C ALA A 66 3.34 -3.42 9.35
N VAL A 67 3.60 -3.54 8.06
CA VAL A 67 2.79 -2.91 7.01
C VAL A 67 2.24 -3.95 6.03
N VAL A 68 0.95 -3.85 5.73
CA VAL A 68 0.27 -4.66 4.72
C VAL A 68 -0.22 -3.72 3.62
N GLY A 69 0.00 -4.08 2.36
CA GLY A 69 -0.45 -3.28 1.24
C GLY A 69 -1.06 -4.13 0.15
N SER A 70 -2.09 -3.62 -0.54
CA SER A 70 -2.68 -4.30 -1.70
C SER A 70 -2.68 -3.44 -2.95
N SER A 71 -2.35 -4.01 -4.11
CA SER A 71 -2.24 -3.28 -5.38
C SER A 71 -1.27 -2.10 -5.26
N LEU A 72 -1.68 -0.86 -5.54
CA LEU A 72 -0.85 0.33 -5.29
C LEU A 72 -0.43 0.47 -3.82
N GLY A 73 -1.26 0.01 -2.87
CA GLY A 73 -0.88 -0.02 -1.47
C GLY A 73 0.29 -0.96 -1.19
N GLY A 74 0.48 -2.01 -1.99
CA GLY A 74 1.64 -2.92 -1.90
C GLY A 74 2.94 -2.23 -2.32
N PHE A 75 2.89 -1.39 -3.34
CA PHE A 75 4.00 -0.51 -3.72
C PHE A 75 4.39 0.42 -2.57
N TYR A 76 3.40 1.09 -1.95
CA TYR A 76 3.63 1.92 -0.78
C TYR A 76 4.12 1.14 0.44
N ALA A 77 3.62 -0.08 0.66
CA ALA A 77 4.06 -0.93 1.77
C ALA A 77 5.56 -1.25 1.67
N SER A 78 6.05 -1.57 0.47
CA SER A 78 7.49 -1.77 0.24
C SER A 78 8.27 -0.49 0.58
N TRP A 79 7.82 0.68 0.12
CA TRP A 79 8.47 1.95 0.47
C TRP A 79 8.48 2.23 1.98
N VAL A 80 7.35 2.05 2.67
CA VAL A 80 7.24 2.24 4.13
C VAL A 80 8.16 1.27 4.89
N ALA A 81 8.25 0.02 4.45
CA ALA A 81 9.14 -0.98 5.03
C ALA A 81 10.62 -0.56 4.90
N HIS A 82 11.00 0.06 3.78
CA HIS A 82 12.34 0.64 3.62
C HIS A 82 12.62 1.78 4.60
N GLN A 83 11.63 2.67 4.85
CA GLN A 83 11.81 3.81 5.77
C GLN A 83 11.86 3.38 7.24
N THR A 84 11.03 2.42 7.62
CA THR A 84 10.81 2.03 9.02
C THR A 84 11.54 0.75 9.42
N ARG A 85 12.10 0.01 8.44
CA ARG A 85 12.72 -1.32 8.62
C ARG A 85 11.79 -2.32 9.31
N CYS A 86 10.49 -2.21 9.05
CA CYS A 86 9.48 -3.11 9.59
C CYS A 86 9.12 -4.23 8.60
N PRO A 87 8.65 -5.39 9.09
CA PRO A 87 8.14 -6.45 8.20
C PRO A 87 6.98 -5.97 7.33
N SER A 88 6.90 -6.50 6.10
CA SER A 88 5.86 -6.13 5.14
C SER A 88 5.20 -7.32 4.47
N VAL A 89 3.92 -7.15 4.13
CA VAL A 89 3.14 -8.10 3.31
C VAL A 89 2.48 -7.37 2.15
N MET A 90 2.73 -7.82 0.93
CA MET A 90 2.10 -7.25 -0.27
C MET A 90 1.13 -8.24 -0.92
N LEU A 91 -0.08 -7.77 -1.20
CA LEU A 91 -1.15 -8.52 -1.85
C LEU A 91 -1.30 -8.02 -3.29
N ASN A 92 -0.87 -8.80 -4.26
CA ASN A 92 -0.80 -8.42 -5.69
C ASN A 92 -0.27 -6.98 -5.88
N PRO A 93 0.97 -6.68 -5.44
CA PRO A 93 1.50 -5.32 -5.51
C PRO A 93 1.60 -4.81 -6.95
N ALA A 94 1.32 -3.52 -7.14
CA ALA A 94 1.67 -2.83 -8.39
C ALA A 94 3.19 -2.72 -8.48
N VAL A 95 3.78 -3.32 -9.52
CA VAL A 95 5.24 -3.29 -9.72
C VAL A 95 5.66 -1.98 -10.36
N HIS A 96 4.98 -1.54 -11.42
CA HIS A 96 5.32 -0.33 -12.16
C HIS A 96 4.17 0.69 -12.16
N PRO A 97 3.74 1.19 -10.98
CA PRO A 97 2.55 2.04 -10.90
C PRO A 97 2.68 3.33 -11.70
N ALA A 98 3.88 3.91 -11.84
CA ALA A 98 4.09 5.10 -12.67
C ALA A 98 3.77 4.83 -14.16
N ARG A 99 4.14 3.67 -14.69
CA ARG A 99 3.80 3.23 -16.06
C ARG A 99 2.31 2.93 -16.18
N ASP A 100 1.79 2.15 -15.24
CA ASP A 100 0.43 1.60 -15.34
C ASP A 100 -0.65 2.64 -15.04
N LEU A 101 -0.33 3.67 -14.23
CA LEU A 101 -1.28 4.70 -13.82
C LEU A 101 -1.32 5.92 -14.72
N GLU A 102 -0.39 6.07 -15.67
CA GLU A 102 -0.37 7.18 -16.65
C GLU A 102 -1.69 7.30 -17.42
N ARG A 103 -2.29 6.16 -17.79
CA ARG A 103 -3.60 6.12 -18.48
C ARG A 103 -4.78 6.59 -17.64
N TYR A 104 -4.60 6.81 -16.33
CA TYR A 104 -5.64 7.29 -15.42
C TYR A 104 -5.47 8.78 -15.06
N ILE A 105 -4.52 9.49 -15.68
CA ILE A 105 -4.42 10.95 -15.53
C ILE A 105 -5.76 11.60 -15.90
N GLY A 106 -6.20 12.53 -15.05
CA GLY A 106 -7.49 13.22 -15.17
C GLY A 106 -8.46 12.85 -14.06
N GLU A 107 -9.74 13.07 -14.31
CA GLU A 107 -10.80 12.85 -13.33
C GLU A 107 -11.07 11.35 -13.13
N GLN A 108 -11.12 10.92 -11.87
CA GLN A 108 -11.36 9.54 -11.45
C GLN A 108 -12.46 9.50 -10.40
N THR A 109 -13.09 8.34 -10.24
CA THR A 109 -14.06 8.07 -9.16
C THR A 109 -13.51 7.05 -8.17
N THR A 110 -13.97 7.07 -6.92
CA THR A 110 -13.63 6.01 -5.97
C THR A 110 -14.49 4.77 -6.20
N TRP A 111 -13.94 3.58 -5.92
CA TRP A 111 -14.67 2.31 -6.05
C TRP A 111 -15.81 2.19 -5.03
N GLN A 112 -15.65 2.79 -3.85
CA GLN A 112 -16.63 2.69 -2.77
C GLN A 112 -17.73 3.74 -2.87
N ASN A 113 -17.46 4.88 -3.52
CA ASN A 113 -18.46 5.91 -3.78
C ASN A 113 -18.34 6.45 -5.21
N PRO A 114 -19.17 5.99 -6.16
CA PRO A 114 -19.11 6.44 -7.55
C PRO A 114 -19.38 7.92 -7.78
N THR A 115 -19.99 8.62 -6.81
CA THR A 115 -20.21 10.08 -6.86
C THR A 115 -19.01 10.89 -6.39
N GLU A 116 -18.11 10.27 -5.64
CA GLU A 116 -16.89 10.92 -5.18
C GLU A 116 -15.88 10.96 -6.31
N ARG A 117 -15.44 12.17 -6.65
CA ARG A 117 -14.48 12.42 -7.72
C ARG A 117 -13.19 12.97 -7.15
N PHE A 118 -12.08 12.60 -7.77
CA PHE A 118 -10.78 13.19 -7.51
C PHE A 118 -10.00 13.31 -8.82
N PHE A 119 -8.97 14.16 -8.84
CA PHE A 119 -8.09 14.28 -9.99
C PHE A 119 -6.77 13.56 -9.72
N PHE A 120 -6.36 12.72 -10.67
CA PHE A 120 -5.02 12.14 -10.70
C PHE A 120 -4.17 12.99 -11.66
N LEU A 121 -3.26 13.78 -11.11
CA LEU A 121 -2.52 14.79 -11.85
C LEU A 121 -1.27 14.20 -12.53
N PRO A 122 -0.81 14.76 -13.67
CA PRO A 122 0.39 14.27 -14.35
C PRO A 122 1.65 14.22 -13.46
N GLU A 123 1.84 15.18 -12.56
CA GLU A 123 2.96 15.25 -11.62
C GLU A 123 3.04 14.04 -10.68
N TYR A 124 1.91 13.39 -10.41
CA TYR A 124 1.87 12.21 -9.54
C TYR A 124 2.60 11.00 -10.15
N ILE A 125 2.82 10.99 -11.47
CA ILE A 125 3.70 10.00 -12.11
C ILE A 125 5.14 10.18 -11.64
N GLY A 126 5.63 11.42 -11.56
CA GLY A 126 6.96 11.72 -11.03
C GLY A 126 7.09 11.36 -9.55
N GLU A 127 6.03 11.58 -8.76
CA GLU A 127 6.01 11.19 -7.35
C GLU A 127 6.07 9.66 -7.18
N LEU A 128 5.34 8.88 -7.99
CA LEU A 128 5.44 7.41 -8.00
C LEU A 128 6.85 6.95 -8.37
N GLN A 129 7.49 7.57 -9.35
CA GLN A 129 8.86 7.23 -9.73
C GLN A 129 9.84 7.49 -8.58
N ALA A 130 9.70 8.61 -7.87
CA ALA A 130 10.55 8.97 -6.74
C ALA A 130 10.41 8.01 -5.54
N LEU A 131 9.25 7.37 -5.38
CA LEU A 131 9.00 6.37 -4.33
C LEU A 131 9.46 4.95 -4.71
N GLY A 132 9.87 4.71 -5.95
CA GLY A 132 10.22 3.38 -6.42
C GLY A 132 11.42 2.77 -5.68
N THR A 133 11.26 1.56 -5.15
CA THR A 133 12.33 0.80 -4.47
C THR A 133 12.99 -0.24 -5.37
N HIS A 134 12.79 -0.17 -6.69
CA HIS A 134 13.32 -1.14 -7.65
C HIS A 134 14.84 -1.30 -7.54
N GLY A 135 15.30 -2.55 -7.62
CA GLY A 135 16.73 -2.88 -7.52
C GLY A 135 17.30 -2.82 -6.09
N GLN A 136 16.51 -2.43 -5.10
CA GLN A 136 16.91 -2.47 -3.69
C GLN A 136 16.48 -3.80 -3.05
N HIS A 137 17.35 -4.37 -2.22
CA HIS A 137 16.99 -5.51 -1.38
C HIS A 137 16.01 -5.08 -0.28
N PRO A 138 15.10 -5.96 0.16
CA PRO A 138 14.19 -5.64 1.26
C PRO A 138 14.95 -5.22 2.52
N ALA A 139 14.49 -4.13 3.16
CA ALA A 139 15.12 -3.62 4.38
C ALA A 139 14.79 -4.43 5.65
N ALA A 140 13.81 -5.33 5.55
CA ALA A 140 13.25 -6.17 6.61
C ALA A 140 12.53 -7.38 5.97
N PRO A 141 12.05 -8.37 6.75
CA PRO A 141 11.29 -9.49 6.19
C PRO A 141 10.10 -9.02 5.34
N GLU A 142 10.05 -9.51 4.11
CA GLU A 142 9.05 -9.13 3.12
C GLU A 142 8.35 -10.42 2.64
N MET A 143 7.02 -10.40 2.60
CA MET A 143 6.21 -11.50 2.08
C MET A 143 5.31 -10.99 0.97
N VAL A 144 5.24 -11.73 -0.13
CA VAL A 144 4.35 -11.40 -1.24
C VAL A 144 3.33 -12.51 -1.45
N ILE A 145 2.07 -12.13 -1.64
CA ILE A 145 0.97 -13.03 -1.98
C ILE A 145 0.48 -12.66 -3.37
N LEU A 146 0.64 -13.60 -4.31
CA LEU A 146 0.38 -13.40 -5.73
C LEU A 146 -0.77 -14.30 -6.20
N ALA A 147 -1.83 -13.69 -6.71
CA ALA A 147 -2.88 -14.39 -7.44
C ALA A 147 -2.52 -14.45 -8.93
N LYS A 148 -2.26 -15.66 -9.46
CA LYS A 148 -1.89 -15.86 -10.87
C LYS A 148 -3.01 -15.52 -11.87
N GLY A 149 -4.26 -15.41 -11.39
CA GLY A 149 -5.41 -15.00 -12.18
C GLY A 149 -5.73 -13.50 -12.09
N ASP A 150 -4.79 -12.67 -11.63
CA ASP A 150 -4.97 -11.22 -11.63
C ASP A 150 -5.01 -10.71 -13.09
N GLU A 151 -6.12 -10.09 -13.48
CA GLU A 151 -6.35 -9.55 -14.83
C GLU A 151 -5.85 -8.10 -14.98
N VAL A 152 -5.48 -7.46 -13.87
CA VAL A 152 -5.07 -6.05 -13.83
C VAL A 152 -3.55 -5.92 -13.83
N LEU A 153 -2.86 -6.80 -13.11
CA LEU A 153 -1.41 -6.75 -12.91
C LEU A 153 -0.77 -8.11 -13.23
N ASP A 154 0.33 -8.11 -13.98
CA ASP A 154 1.00 -9.35 -14.37
C ASP A 154 1.77 -9.97 -13.19
N TRP A 155 1.32 -11.15 -12.74
CA TRP A 155 1.96 -11.89 -11.65
C TRP A 155 3.43 -12.24 -11.94
N ARG A 156 3.84 -12.33 -13.22
CA ARG A 156 5.25 -12.58 -13.60
C ARG A 156 6.13 -11.38 -13.29
N GLU A 157 5.65 -10.16 -13.55
CA GLU A 157 6.35 -8.94 -13.13
C GLU A 157 6.47 -8.89 -11.61
N MET A 158 5.39 -9.26 -10.89
CA MET A 158 5.41 -9.28 -9.43
C MET A 158 6.43 -10.29 -8.87
N ALA A 159 6.42 -11.53 -9.37
CA ALA A 159 7.35 -12.56 -8.96
C ALA A 159 8.81 -12.22 -9.32
N GLY A 160 9.04 -11.51 -10.43
CA GLY A 160 10.36 -11.02 -10.79
C GLY A 160 10.88 -9.90 -9.87
N ARG A 161 9.98 -9.06 -9.34
CA ARG A 161 10.33 -7.96 -8.43
C ARG A 161 10.48 -8.41 -6.97
N TYR A 162 9.65 -9.35 -6.53
CA TYR A 162 9.54 -9.84 -5.16
C TYR A 162 9.80 -11.36 -5.14
N PRO A 163 11.08 -11.79 -5.21
CA PRO A 163 11.45 -13.20 -5.29
C PRO A 163 11.23 -13.96 -3.97
#